data_AF-A0A927V372-F1
#
_entry.id   AF-A0A927V372-F1
#
_cell.length_a   1.000
_cell.length_b   1.000
_cell.length_c   1.000
_cell.angle_alpha   90.00
_cell.angle_beta   90.00
_cell.angle_gamma   90.00
#
_symmetry.space_group_name_H-M   'P 1'
#
loop_
_entity.id
_entity.type
_entity.pdbx_description
1 polymer ?
#
loop_
_entity_poly.entity_id
_entity_poly.type
_entity_poly.pdbx_seq_one_letter_code
_entity_poly.pdbx_strand_id
1 'polypeptide(L)'
;MKEIICESCGGLYNKKAAICPYCGRENESVALKEQQDYIDSYNRKIKSVYRTEPKNAKQKVQKANKAIYIAAVALIAAFMLIIGASGLIVATINLSEKFALQNQEKNLVKLENYYEKGDYEAIGKLLNKIEDSYGVTYEKYTTAYDWYDRLKFHTDIMKDNVEYEKYRSAEDFAEYFSWFFAELSDIEAHREKGFVYGEEEAAIYVKEQYYTNLKQYMLLTDEEIEQATMMYDSEADYKELAEKVKERFAVNMPEE
;
A
#
# COMPACT_ATOMS: atom_id res chain seq x y z
N MET A 1 69.14 85.58 7.58
CA MET A 1 68.28 84.43 7.98
C MET A 1 67.60 84.79 9.29
N LYS A 2 66.36 84.36 9.56
CA LYS A 2 65.70 84.66 10.84
C LYS A 2 66.22 83.70 11.90
N GLU A 3 66.93 84.23 12.88
CA GLU A 3 67.51 83.49 14.01
C GLU A 3 66.60 83.61 15.23
N ILE A 4 66.61 82.58 16.06
CA ILE A 4 65.93 82.54 17.36
C ILE A 4 66.94 82.16 18.44
N ILE A 5 66.71 82.66 19.65
CA ILE A 5 67.49 82.30 20.82
C ILE A 5 66.85 81.05 21.42
N CYS A 6 67.65 80.01 21.66
CA CYS A 6 67.18 78.81 22.35
C CYS A 6 66.81 79.15 23.79
N GLU A 7 65.56 78.92 24.16
CA GLU A 7 65.06 79.18 25.52
C GLU A 7 65.77 78.35 26.59
N SER A 8 66.43 77.25 26.21
CA SER A 8 67.11 76.37 27.15
C SER A 8 68.58 76.70 27.40
N CYS A 9 69.33 77.08 26.35
CA CYS A 9 70.78 77.27 26.44
C CYS A 9 71.23 78.67 26.01
N GLY A 10 70.31 79.53 25.56
CA GLY A 10 70.62 80.87 25.08
C GLY A 10 71.34 80.95 23.73
N GLY A 11 71.60 79.81 23.06
CA GLY A 11 72.29 79.80 21.76
C GLY A 11 71.42 80.36 20.63
N LEU A 12 71.99 81.20 19.77
CA LEU A 12 71.34 81.73 18.57
C LEU A 12 71.41 80.71 17.43
N TYR A 13 70.25 80.29 16.91
CA TYR A 13 70.19 79.30 15.84
C TYR A 13 69.05 79.58 14.86
N ASN A 14 69.07 78.89 13.71
CA ASN A 14 68.10 79.09 12.64
C ASN A 14 66.68 78.69 13.09
N LYS A 15 65.70 79.58 12.92
CA LYS A 15 64.29 79.34 13.26
C LYS A 15 63.66 78.12 12.57
N LYS A 16 64.21 77.69 11.43
CA LYS A 16 63.72 76.52 10.67
C LYS A 16 64.40 75.22 11.05
N ALA A 17 65.44 75.24 11.89
CA ALA A 17 66.06 74.02 12.35
C ALA A 17 65.10 73.30 13.31
N ALA A 18 64.89 72.00 13.09
CA ALA A 18 64.03 71.17 13.93
C ALA A 18 64.55 71.04 15.36
N ILE A 19 65.88 71.16 15.55
CA ILE A 19 66.54 71.00 16.84
C ILE A 19 67.60 72.10 16.99
N CYS A 20 67.78 72.60 18.21
CA CYS A 20 68.88 73.49 18.57
C CYS A 20 70.22 72.74 18.45
N PRO A 21 71.16 73.18 17.62
CA PRO A 21 72.42 72.47 17.38
C PRO A 21 73.36 72.48 18.60
N TYR A 22 73.14 73.37 19.57
CA TYR A 22 74.02 73.54 20.73
C TYR A 22 73.63 72.67 21.92
N CYS A 23 72.33 72.45 22.15
CA CYS A 23 71.85 71.70 23.31
C CYS A 23 70.91 70.55 22.97
N GLY A 24 70.57 70.36 21.69
CA GLY A 24 69.70 69.26 21.25
C GLY A 24 68.22 69.45 21.58
N ARG A 25 67.80 70.60 22.14
CA ARG A 25 66.38 70.86 22.40
C ARG A 25 65.61 71.05 21.10
N GLU A 26 64.46 70.39 21.00
CA GLU A 26 63.55 70.51 19.87
C GLU A 26 63.00 71.93 19.71
N ASN A 27 62.83 72.36 18.47
CA ASN A 27 62.18 73.61 18.12
C ASN A 27 60.68 73.38 18.02
N GLU A 28 59.99 73.65 19.12
CA GLU A 28 58.55 73.43 19.30
C GLU A 28 57.71 74.06 18.18
N SER A 29 58.11 75.23 17.66
CA SER A 29 57.38 75.91 16.59
C SER A 29 57.41 75.19 15.24
N VAL A 30 58.48 74.43 14.97
CA VAL A 30 58.61 73.62 13.75
C VAL A 30 57.89 72.28 13.96
N ALA A 31 58.06 71.65 15.12
CA ALA A 31 57.37 70.41 15.47
C ALA A 31 55.84 70.56 15.45
N LEU A 32 55.30 71.64 16.01
CA LEU A 32 53.86 71.96 15.96
C LEU A 32 53.37 72.11 14.52
N LYS A 33 54.15 72.75 13.65
CA LYS A 33 53.76 72.95 12.25
C LYS A 33 53.73 71.63 11.48
N GLU A 34 54.73 70.77 11.68
CA GLU A 34 54.75 69.44 11.05
C GLU A 34 53.59 68.56 11.55
N GLN A 35 53.25 68.65 12.84
CA GLN A 35 52.10 67.96 13.41
C GLN A 35 50.78 68.46 12.79
N GLN A 36 50.64 69.77 12.61
CA GLN A 36 49.45 70.36 11.99
C GLN A 36 49.31 69.94 10.52
N ASP A 37 50.40 69.99 9.76
CA ASP A 37 50.43 69.56 8.35
C ASP A 37 50.09 68.07 8.20
N TYR A 38 50.55 67.22 9.14
CA TYR A 38 50.21 65.81 9.20
C TYR A 38 48.71 65.60 9.45
N ILE A 39 48.13 66.28 10.44
CA ILE A 39 46.70 66.23 10.76
C ILE A 39 45.85 66.69 9.56
N ASP A 40 46.24 67.77 8.88
CA ASP A 40 45.53 68.30 7.72
C ASP A 40 45.61 67.36 6.49
N SER A 41 46.70 66.62 6.34
CA SER A 41 46.81 65.58 5.32
C SER A 41 45.86 64.40 5.61
N TYR A 42 45.73 64.03 6.88
CA TYR A 42 44.86 62.95 7.34
C TYR A 42 43.38 63.32 7.17
N ASN A 43 43.02 64.55 7.56
CA ASN A 43 41.67 65.09 7.40
C ASN A 43 41.24 65.17 5.94
N ARG A 44 42.15 65.48 5.01
CA ARG A 44 41.88 65.45 3.56
C ARG A 44 41.58 64.02 3.06
N LYS A 45 42.33 63.00 3.52
CA LYS A 45 42.08 61.59 3.16
C LYS A 45 40.75 61.07 3.73
N ILE A 46 40.43 61.43 4.98
CA ILE A 46 39.16 61.09 5.60
C ILE A 46 38.01 61.70 4.76
N LYS A 47 38.10 62.98 4.40
CA LYS A 47 37.07 63.67 3.62
C LYS A 47 36.86 63.06 2.22
N SER A 48 37.88 62.47 1.60
CA SER A 48 37.71 61.76 0.32
C SER A 48 37.02 60.41 0.44
N VAL A 49 37.19 59.68 1.55
CA VAL A 49 36.55 58.38 1.78
C VAL A 49 35.05 58.54 2.09
N TYR A 50 34.68 59.57 2.85
CA TYR A 50 33.28 59.83 3.23
C TYR A 50 32.45 60.56 2.15
N ARG A 51 33.06 61.04 1.05
CA ARG A 51 32.33 61.67 -0.05
C ARG A 51 31.64 60.67 -1.00
N THR A 52 31.95 59.39 -0.90
CA THR A 52 31.29 58.32 -1.66
C THR A 52 30.34 57.50 -0.77
N GLU A 53 29.36 58.14 -0.14
CA GLU A 53 28.16 57.41 0.26
C GLU A 53 27.29 57.18 -1.00
N PRO A 54 27.01 55.92 -1.40
CA PRO A 54 26.13 55.69 -2.53
C PRO A 54 24.71 56.07 -2.09
N LYS A 55 24.21 57.23 -2.58
CA LYS A 55 22.86 57.76 -2.30
C LYS A 55 21.72 56.74 -2.50
N ASN A 56 21.98 55.63 -3.20
CA ASN A 56 21.02 54.58 -3.53
C ASN A 56 21.31 53.23 -2.86
N ALA A 57 22.31 53.11 -1.97
CA ALA A 57 22.67 51.84 -1.34
C ALA A 57 21.57 51.33 -0.39
N LYS A 58 20.98 52.21 0.42
CA LYS A 58 19.85 51.83 1.30
C LYS A 58 18.65 51.31 0.51
N GLN A 59 18.31 51.92 -0.63
CA GLN A 59 17.19 51.48 -1.46
C GLN A 59 17.46 50.16 -2.20
N LYS A 60 18.69 49.94 -2.69
CA LYS A 60 19.08 48.67 -3.32
C LYS A 60 19.09 47.52 -2.30
N VAL A 61 19.60 47.75 -1.09
CA VAL A 61 19.59 46.76 -0.01
C VAL A 61 18.16 46.46 0.46
N GLN A 62 17.30 47.48 0.59
CA GLN A 62 15.89 47.27 0.95
C GLN A 62 15.11 46.48 -0.11
N LYS A 63 15.32 46.76 -1.40
CA LYS A 63 14.69 46.00 -2.48
C LYS A 63 15.18 44.54 -2.53
N ALA A 64 16.48 44.32 -2.32
CA ALA A 64 17.04 42.97 -2.23
C ALA A 64 16.46 42.19 -1.04
N ASN A 65 16.39 42.80 0.15
CA ASN A 65 15.81 42.17 1.33
C ASN A 65 14.32 41.85 1.15
N LYS A 66 13.56 42.73 0.49
CA LYS A 66 12.15 42.49 0.18
C LYS A 66 11.96 41.33 -0.80
N ALA A 67 12.83 41.22 -1.82
CA ALA A 67 12.80 40.11 -2.77
C ALA A 67 13.13 38.76 -2.10
N ILE A 68 14.14 38.73 -1.23
CA ILE A 68 14.51 37.54 -0.45
C ILE A 68 13.35 37.12 0.46
N TYR A 69 12.72 38.07 1.14
CA TYR A 69 11.57 37.78 2.00
C TYR A 69 10.39 37.19 1.22
N ILE A 70 10.03 37.80 0.07
CA ILE A 70 8.94 37.29 -0.77
C ILE A 70 9.27 35.89 -1.29
N ALA A 71 10.50 35.65 -1.73
CA ALA A 71 10.94 34.33 -2.19
C ALA A 71 10.87 33.28 -1.06
N ALA A 72 11.27 33.63 0.16
CA ALA A 72 11.19 32.75 1.32
C ALA A 72 9.74 32.41 1.69
N VAL A 73 8.84 33.40 1.71
CA VAL A 73 7.40 33.17 1.97
C VAL A 73 6.76 32.32 0.87
N ALA A 74 7.10 32.56 -0.39
CA ALA A 74 6.60 31.76 -1.51
C ALA A 74 7.07 30.29 -1.43
N LEU A 75 8.34 30.05 -1.04
CA LEU A 75 8.87 28.71 -0.81
C LEU A 75 8.16 28.01 0.35
N ILE A 76 7.94 28.70 1.47
CA ILE A 76 7.21 28.15 2.63
C ILE A 76 5.77 27.82 2.25
N ALA A 77 5.09 28.71 1.51
CA ALA A 77 3.73 28.47 1.02
C ALA A 77 3.67 27.28 0.06
N ALA A 78 4.63 27.14 -0.86
CA ALA A 78 4.73 25.99 -1.75
C ALA A 78 4.97 24.67 -0.97
N PHE A 79 5.84 24.69 0.03
CA PHE A 79 6.06 23.54 0.92
C PHE A 79 4.80 23.17 1.71
N MET A 80 4.08 24.16 2.25
CA MET A 80 2.81 23.94 2.97
C MET A 80 1.74 23.32 2.07
N LEU A 81 1.67 23.71 0.78
CA LEU A 81 0.75 23.10 -0.18
C LEU A 81 1.10 21.64 -0.48
N ILE A 82 2.40 21.32 -0.62
CA ILE A 82 2.87 19.94 -0.85
C ILE A 82 2.61 19.06 0.38
N ILE A 83 2.89 19.57 1.59
CA ILE A 83 2.63 18.86 2.85
C ILE A 83 1.12 18.70 3.09
N GLY A 84 0.33 19.72 2.80
CA GLY A 84 -1.14 19.66 2.91
C GLY A 84 -1.75 18.66 1.93
N ALA A 85 -1.27 18.62 0.68
CA ALA A 85 -1.73 17.66 -0.31
C ALA A 85 -1.35 16.21 0.06
N SER A 86 -0.12 15.98 0.54
CA SER A 86 0.30 14.66 1.00
C SER A 86 -0.45 14.20 2.25
N GLY A 87 -0.73 15.11 3.20
CA GLY A 87 -1.58 14.82 4.37
C GLY A 87 -3.01 14.44 4.00
N LEU A 88 -3.61 15.11 3.01
CA LEU A 88 -4.93 14.77 2.48
C LEU A 88 -4.94 13.39 1.82
N ILE A 89 -3.93 13.07 1.00
CA ILE A 89 -3.79 11.75 0.36
C ILE A 89 -3.69 10.65 1.42
N VAL A 90 -2.79 10.80 2.40
CA VAL A 90 -2.61 9.83 3.49
C VAL A 90 -3.89 9.70 4.34
N ALA A 91 -4.60 10.79 4.62
CA ALA A 91 -5.87 10.74 5.34
C ALA A 91 -6.94 9.98 4.52
N THR A 92 -7.06 10.26 3.22
CA THR A 92 -8.02 9.55 2.35
C THR A 92 -7.71 8.06 2.25
N ILE A 93 -6.44 7.66 2.15
CA ILE A 93 -6.02 6.25 2.11
C ILE A 93 -6.36 5.55 3.44
N ASN A 94 -6.02 6.16 4.58
CA ASN A 94 -6.35 5.60 5.89
C ASN A 94 -7.87 5.48 6.12
N LEU A 95 -8.67 6.44 5.63
CA LEU A 95 -10.12 6.38 5.69
C LEU A 95 -10.67 5.29 4.77
N SER A 96 -10.18 5.19 3.53
CA SER A 96 -10.61 4.13 2.60
C SER A 96 -10.26 2.74 3.11
N GLU A 97 -9.07 2.55 3.70
CA GLU A 97 -8.68 1.29 4.32
C GLU A 97 -9.57 0.93 5.50
N LYS A 98 -9.88 1.90 6.38
CA LYS A 98 -10.82 1.67 7.49
C LYS A 98 -12.23 1.32 7.00
N PHE A 99 -12.72 2.00 5.96
CA PHE A 99 -14.02 1.67 5.37
C PHE A 99 -14.01 0.30 4.68
N ALA A 100 -12.93 -0.05 3.99
CA ALA A 100 -12.76 -1.36 3.37
C ALA A 100 -12.75 -2.48 4.42
N LEU A 101 -11.99 -2.31 5.51
CA LEU A 101 -11.95 -3.25 6.63
C LEU A 101 -13.33 -3.40 7.30
N GLN A 102 -14.02 -2.29 7.58
CA GLN A 102 -15.37 -2.34 8.13
C GLN A 102 -16.37 -3.01 7.17
N ASN A 103 -16.20 -2.83 5.87
CA ASN A 103 -17.07 -3.47 4.88
C ASN A 103 -16.79 -4.98 4.80
N GLN A 104 -15.51 -5.37 4.83
CA GLN A 104 -15.08 -6.77 4.91
C GLN A 104 -15.63 -7.44 6.18
N GLU A 105 -15.50 -6.83 7.36
CA GLU A 105 -16.07 -7.35 8.61
C GLU A 105 -17.60 -7.54 8.50
N LYS A 106 -18.31 -6.56 7.95
CA LYS A 106 -19.77 -6.66 7.73
C LYS A 106 -20.13 -7.79 6.78
N ASN A 107 -19.33 -8.02 5.73
CA ASN A 107 -19.54 -9.10 4.80
C ASN A 107 -19.29 -10.46 5.46
N LEU A 108 -18.21 -10.59 6.24
CA LEU A 108 -17.89 -11.81 7.00
C LEU A 108 -19.00 -12.17 7.99
N VAL A 109 -19.54 -11.19 8.73
CA VAL A 109 -20.67 -11.43 9.65
C VAL A 109 -21.90 -11.97 8.91
N LYS A 110 -22.19 -11.46 7.70
CA LYS A 110 -23.29 -11.96 6.88
C LYS A 110 -23.01 -13.36 6.34
N LEU A 111 -21.80 -13.60 5.85
CA LEU A 111 -21.38 -14.90 5.33
C LEU A 111 -21.44 -15.98 6.41
N GLU A 112 -20.93 -15.70 7.61
CA GLU A 112 -21.04 -16.62 8.75
C GLU A 112 -22.50 -16.88 9.12
N ASN A 113 -23.35 -15.85 9.15
CA ASN A 113 -24.77 -16.04 9.43
C ASN A 113 -25.49 -16.92 8.40
N TYR A 114 -25.13 -16.79 7.11
CA TYR A 114 -25.66 -17.67 6.07
C TYR A 114 -25.10 -19.09 6.20
N TYR A 115 -23.82 -19.23 6.54
CA TYR A 115 -23.14 -20.50 6.75
C TYR A 115 -23.78 -21.31 7.89
N GLU A 116 -23.95 -20.70 9.08
CA GLU A 116 -24.61 -21.31 10.24
C GLU A 116 -26.07 -21.73 9.96
N LYS A 117 -26.72 -21.10 8.97
CA LYS A 117 -28.08 -21.43 8.53
C LYS A 117 -28.13 -22.44 7.39
N GLY A 118 -26.98 -22.83 6.83
CA GLY A 118 -26.91 -23.65 5.61
C GLY A 118 -27.43 -22.95 4.34
N ASP A 119 -27.52 -21.61 4.33
CA ASP A 119 -27.99 -20.83 3.18
C ASP A 119 -26.84 -20.56 2.20
N TYR A 120 -26.33 -21.63 1.59
CA TYR A 120 -25.20 -21.56 0.65
C TYR A 120 -25.54 -20.77 -0.63
N GLU A 121 -26.82 -20.70 -1.02
CA GLU A 121 -27.24 -19.86 -2.14
C GLU A 121 -27.09 -18.37 -1.83
N ALA A 122 -27.43 -17.93 -0.60
CA ALA A 122 -27.20 -16.56 -0.17
C ALA A 122 -25.70 -16.24 -0.05
N ILE A 123 -24.86 -17.22 0.33
CA ILE A 123 -23.40 -17.09 0.31
C ILE A 123 -22.92 -16.75 -1.10
N GLY A 124 -23.26 -17.56 -2.11
CA GLY A 124 -22.87 -17.30 -3.50
C GLY A 124 -23.33 -15.93 -4.01
N LYS A 125 -24.57 -15.54 -3.69
CA LYS A 125 -25.12 -14.22 -4.06
C LYS A 125 -24.35 -13.05 -3.42
N LEU A 126 -23.81 -13.23 -2.22
CA LEU A 126 -23.02 -12.21 -1.55
C LEU A 126 -21.58 -12.19 -2.06
N LEU A 127 -20.95 -13.36 -2.24
CA LEU A 127 -19.59 -13.48 -2.79
C LEU A 127 -19.49 -12.82 -4.17
N ASN A 128 -20.46 -13.04 -5.05
CA ASN A 128 -20.53 -12.41 -6.38
C ASN A 128 -20.62 -10.86 -6.36
N LYS A 129 -20.91 -10.25 -5.20
CA LYS A 129 -20.97 -8.79 -5.02
C LYS A 129 -19.70 -8.22 -4.38
N ILE A 130 -18.82 -9.09 -3.87
CA ILE A 130 -17.58 -8.70 -3.20
C ILE A 130 -16.48 -8.70 -4.25
N GLU A 131 -15.81 -7.57 -4.41
CA GLU A 131 -14.58 -7.48 -5.20
C GLU A 131 -13.49 -8.31 -4.49
N ASP A 132 -12.79 -9.17 -5.24
CA ASP A 132 -11.77 -10.10 -4.74
C ASP A 132 -12.28 -11.14 -3.71
N SER A 133 -13.45 -11.74 -3.97
CA SER A 133 -14.00 -12.81 -3.15
C SER A 133 -13.17 -14.11 -3.11
N TYR A 134 -12.16 -14.28 -3.96
CA TYR A 134 -11.29 -15.47 -4.04
C TYR A 134 -10.02 -15.38 -3.17
N GLY A 135 -9.98 -14.45 -2.22
CA GLY A 135 -8.88 -14.35 -1.26
C GLY A 135 -9.06 -15.26 -0.05
N VAL A 136 -7.96 -15.58 0.64
CA VAL A 136 -7.91 -16.42 1.86
C VAL A 136 -8.95 -16.01 2.92
N THR A 137 -9.28 -14.71 3.01
CA THR A 137 -10.32 -14.17 3.89
C THR A 137 -11.68 -14.84 3.71
N TYR A 138 -12.04 -15.21 2.48
CA TYR A 138 -13.35 -15.73 2.11
C TYR A 138 -13.34 -17.21 1.76
N GLU A 139 -12.16 -17.87 1.86
CA GLU A 139 -11.93 -19.24 1.39
C GLU A 139 -12.94 -20.25 1.96
N LYS A 140 -13.21 -20.18 3.27
CA LYS A 140 -14.26 -20.99 3.94
C LYS A 140 -15.57 -20.98 3.16
N TYR A 141 -15.99 -19.79 2.73
CA TYR A 141 -17.30 -19.55 2.13
C TYR A 141 -17.31 -19.82 0.63
N THR A 142 -16.20 -19.51 -0.08
CA THR A 142 -16.07 -19.86 -1.50
C THR A 142 -16.05 -21.37 -1.67
N THR A 143 -15.26 -22.10 -0.88
CA THR A 143 -15.22 -23.57 -0.93
C THR A 143 -16.60 -24.17 -0.61
N ALA A 144 -17.27 -23.68 0.43
CA ALA A 144 -18.61 -24.15 0.79
C ALA A 144 -19.64 -23.89 -0.33
N TYR A 145 -19.61 -22.71 -0.95
CA TYR A 145 -20.49 -22.38 -2.07
C TYR A 145 -20.18 -23.21 -3.30
N ASP A 146 -18.91 -23.38 -3.65
CA ASP A 146 -18.47 -24.13 -4.83
C ASP A 146 -18.93 -25.59 -4.76
N TRP A 147 -18.76 -26.25 -3.60
CA TRP A 147 -19.29 -27.59 -3.38
C TRP A 147 -20.81 -27.65 -3.49
N TYR A 148 -21.52 -26.67 -2.93
CA TYR A 148 -22.98 -26.60 -3.00
C TYR A 148 -23.48 -26.38 -4.45
N ASP A 149 -22.85 -25.49 -5.20
CA ASP A 149 -23.23 -25.18 -6.58
C ASP A 149 -23.00 -26.39 -7.50
N ARG A 150 -21.87 -27.10 -7.32
CA ARG A 150 -21.59 -28.34 -8.05
C ARG A 150 -22.53 -29.47 -7.63
N LEU A 151 -22.84 -29.61 -6.34
CA LEU A 151 -23.88 -30.53 -5.87
C LEU A 151 -25.21 -30.26 -6.57
N LYS A 152 -25.64 -29.00 -6.67
CA LYS A 152 -26.89 -28.64 -7.32
C LYS A 152 -26.87 -29.01 -8.80
N PHE A 153 -25.81 -28.63 -9.51
CA PHE A 153 -25.64 -28.98 -10.93
C PHE A 153 -25.66 -30.51 -11.16
N HIS A 154 -24.92 -31.27 -10.36
CA HIS A 154 -24.90 -32.74 -10.45
C HIS A 154 -26.25 -33.35 -10.06
N THR A 155 -26.95 -32.79 -9.08
CA THR A 155 -28.29 -33.24 -8.69
C THR A 155 -29.28 -33.05 -9.84
N ASP A 156 -29.20 -31.93 -10.55
CA ASP A 156 -30.04 -31.68 -11.71
C ASP A 156 -29.74 -32.70 -12.83
N ILE A 157 -28.46 -33.01 -13.11
CA ILE A 157 -28.07 -34.09 -14.04
C ILE A 157 -28.63 -35.44 -13.61
N MET A 158 -28.55 -35.79 -12.32
CA MET A 158 -29.03 -37.07 -11.82
C MET A 158 -30.56 -37.21 -11.87
N LYS A 159 -31.28 -36.09 -11.66
CA LYS A 159 -32.75 -36.07 -11.66
C LYS A 159 -33.33 -36.02 -13.07
N ASP A 160 -32.68 -35.26 -13.94
CA ASP A 160 -33.16 -35.04 -15.29
C ASP A 160 -33.11 -36.35 -16.07
N ASN A 161 -34.26 -36.75 -16.62
CA ASN A 161 -34.39 -37.92 -17.48
C ASN A 161 -34.08 -39.26 -16.80
N VAL A 162 -34.30 -39.39 -15.48
CA VAL A 162 -34.09 -40.66 -14.74
C VAL A 162 -34.81 -41.86 -15.39
N GLU A 163 -35.94 -41.63 -16.05
CA GLU A 163 -36.71 -42.65 -16.79
C GLU A 163 -36.05 -43.13 -18.10
N TYR A 164 -35.12 -42.34 -18.65
CA TYR A 164 -34.35 -42.64 -19.85
C TYR A 164 -32.96 -43.21 -19.54
N GLU A 165 -32.56 -43.27 -18.28
CA GLU A 165 -31.24 -43.77 -17.85
C GLU A 165 -31.01 -45.24 -18.25
N LYS A 166 -32.09 -46.03 -18.44
CA LYS A 166 -32.00 -47.39 -18.99
C LYS A 166 -31.44 -47.46 -20.42
N TYR A 167 -31.49 -46.37 -21.18
CA TYR A 167 -30.97 -46.29 -22.55
C TYR A 167 -29.53 -45.77 -22.61
N ARG A 168 -28.99 -45.33 -21.47
CA ARG A 168 -27.66 -44.74 -21.38
C ARG A 168 -26.57 -45.81 -21.51
N SER A 169 -25.45 -45.44 -22.13
CA SER A 169 -24.29 -46.34 -22.24
C SER A 169 -23.54 -46.42 -20.91
N ALA A 170 -22.72 -47.47 -20.74
CA ALA A 170 -21.86 -47.55 -19.57
C ALA A 170 -20.76 -46.47 -19.63
N GLU A 171 -20.33 -46.08 -20.82
CA GLU A 171 -19.40 -44.98 -21.02
C GLU A 171 -19.95 -43.65 -20.49
N ASP A 172 -21.23 -43.34 -20.76
CA ASP A 172 -21.85 -42.10 -20.26
C ASP A 172 -21.96 -42.11 -18.73
N PHE A 173 -22.33 -43.24 -18.12
CA PHE A 173 -22.35 -43.38 -16.66
C PHE A 173 -20.96 -43.22 -16.06
N ALA A 174 -19.93 -43.80 -16.68
CA ALA A 174 -18.55 -43.67 -16.22
C ALA A 174 -18.08 -42.21 -16.27
N GLU A 175 -18.47 -41.43 -17.28
CA GLU A 175 -18.21 -39.98 -17.35
C GLU A 175 -18.89 -39.25 -16.19
N TYR A 176 -20.16 -39.53 -15.91
CA TYR A 176 -20.89 -38.93 -14.78
C TYR A 176 -20.25 -39.25 -13.44
N PHE A 177 -19.87 -40.51 -13.22
CA PHE A 177 -19.16 -40.92 -12.02
C PHE A 177 -17.82 -40.21 -11.86
N SER A 178 -17.10 -39.94 -12.95
CA SER A 178 -15.88 -39.15 -12.88
C SER A 178 -16.10 -37.74 -12.31
N TRP A 179 -17.21 -37.09 -12.64
CA TRP A 179 -17.55 -35.77 -12.12
C TRP A 179 -18.04 -35.85 -10.68
N PHE A 180 -18.89 -36.82 -10.35
CA PHE A 180 -19.48 -36.93 -9.02
C PHE A 180 -18.44 -37.32 -7.96
N PHE A 181 -17.57 -38.28 -8.28
CA PHE A 181 -16.54 -38.75 -7.35
C PHE A 181 -15.34 -37.80 -7.27
N ALA A 182 -15.13 -36.93 -8.26
CA ALA A 182 -14.18 -35.81 -8.13
C ALA A 182 -14.52 -34.92 -6.93
N GLU A 183 -15.79 -34.56 -6.80
CA GLU A 183 -16.26 -33.69 -5.71
C GLU A 183 -16.16 -34.37 -4.35
N LEU A 184 -16.54 -35.65 -4.28
CA LEU A 184 -16.40 -36.42 -3.04
C LEU A 184 -14.93 -36.56 -2.67
N SER A 185 -14.03 -36.80 -3.63
CA SER A 185 -12.60 -36.89 -3.36
C SER A 185 -12.01 -35.55 -2.89
N ASP A 186 -12.42 -34.42 -3.48
CA ASP A 186 -12.00 -33.08 -3.06
C ASP A 186 -12.40 -32.80 -1.59
N ILE A 187 -13.63 -33.16 -1.21
CA ILE A 187 -14.10 -33.07 0.19
C ILE A 187 -13.23 -33.91 1.13
N GLU A 188 -12.88 -35.13 0.72
CA GLU A 188 -12.03 -36.03 1.51
C GLU A 188 -10.61 -35.46 1.67
N ALA A 189 -10.05 -34.85 0.63
CA ALA A 189 -8.76 -34.18 0.68
C ALA A 189 -8.77 -32.97 1.64
N HIS A 190 -9.88 -32.23 1.71
CA HIS A 190 -10.08 -31.16 2.70
C HIS A 190 -10.19 -31.73 4.13
N ARG A 191 -10.88 -32.85 4.31
CA ARG A 191 -10.97 -33.54 5.60
C ARG A 191 -9.60 -34.01 6.09
N GLU A 192 -8.77 -34.58 5.23
CA GLU A 192 -7.42 -35.03 5.58
C GLU A 192 -6.51 -33.89 6.03
N LYS A 193 -6.72 -32.69 5.49
CA LYS A 193 -6.05 -31.46 5.93
C LYS A 193 -6.67 -30.86 7.20
N GLY A 194 -7.77 -31.42 7.70
CA GLY A 194 -8.47 -30.99 8.90
C GLY A 194 -9.35 -29.74 8.69
N PHE A 195 -9.88 -29.53 7.49
CA PHE A 195 -10.75 -28.40 7.14
C PHE A 195 -10.16 -27.05 7.58
N VAL A 196 -9.04 -26.68 6.97
CA VAL A 196 -8.15 -25.59 7.42
C VAL A 196 -8.87 -24.24 7.57
N TYR A 197 -9.97 -24.01 6.84
CA TYR A 197 -10.71 -22.75 6.85
C TYR A 197 -12.00 -22.82 7.69
N GLY A 198 -12.33 -23.99 8.28
CA GLY A 198 -13.55 -24.20 9.06
C GLY A 198 -14.78 -24.50 8.19
N GLU A 199 -14.57 -25.08 7.01
CA GLU A 199 -15.61 -25.43 6.03
C GLU A 199 -16.31 -26.78 6.29
N GLU A 200 -15.99 -27.45 7.41
CA GLU A 200 -16.42 -28.81 7.77
C GLU A 200 -17.94 -29.04 7.70
N GLU A 201 -18.77 -28.13 8.23
CA GLU A 201 -20.23 -28.33 8.25
C GLU A 201 -20.81 -28.39 6.84
N ALA A 202 -20.30 -27.56 5.93
CA ALA A 202 -20.66 -27.59 4.52
C ALA A 202 -20.19 -28.87 3.83
N ALA A 203 -18.97 -29.33 4.14
CA ALA A 203 -18.45 -30.60 3.63
C ALA A 203 -19.35 -31.79 4.03
N ILE A 204 -19.75 -31.86 5.31
CA ILE A 204 -20.65 -32.90 5.83
C ILE A 204 -21.99 -32.84 5.09
N TYR A 205 -22.61 -31.66 5.04
CA TYR A 205 -23.89 -31.47 4.36
C TYR A 205 -23.82 -31.91 2.89
N VAL A 206 -22.84 -31.40 2.14
CA VAL A 206 -22.72 -31.71 0.70
C VAL A 206 -22.46 -33.19 0.47
N LYS A 207 -21.57 -33.81 1.27
CA LYS A 207 -21.30 -35.24 1.19
C LYS A 207 -22.56 -36.08 1.45
N GLU A 208 -23.33 -35.76 2.48
CA GLU A 208 -24.60 -36.45 2.79
C GLU A 208 -25.61 -36.34 1.64
N GLN A 209 -25.71 -35.16 1.02
CA GLN A 209 -26.59 -34.96 -0.13
C GLN A 209 -26.11 -35.74 -1.37
N TYR A 210 -24.81 -35.78 -1.66
CA TYR A 210 -24.27 -36.65 -2.72
C TYR A 210 -24.59 -38.11 -2.48
N TYR A 211 -24.35 -38.63 -1.27
CA TYR A 211 -24.66 -40.02 -0.93
C TYR A 211 -26.15 -40.31 -1.13
N THR A 212 -27.01 -39.39 -0.69
CA THR A 212 -28.46 -39.52 -0.88
C THR A 212 -28.83 -39.57 -2.36
N ASN A 213 -28.32 -38.62 -3.16
CA ASN A 213 -28.65 -38.50 -4.57
C ASN A 213 -28.10 -39.65 -5.40
N LEU A 214 -26.86 -40.10 -5.16
CA LEU A 214 -26.25 -41.24 -5.84
C LEU A 214 -27.01 -42.54 -5.56
N LYS A 215 -27.47 -42.75 -4.32
CA LYS A 215 -28.32 -43.91 -4.01
C LYS A 215 -29.69 -43.82 -4.69
N GLN A 216 -30.31 -42.66 -4.61
CA GLN A 216 -31.68 -42.46 -5.10
C GLN A 216 -31.76 -42.49 -6.63
N TYR A 217 -30.83 -41.81 -7.30
CA TYR A 217 -30.91 -41.52 -8.72
C TYR A 217 -29.91 -42.29 -9.57
N MET A 218 -28.83 -42.84 -8.98
CA MET A 218 -27.84 -43.66 -9.70
C MET A 218 -27.84 -45.11 -9.21
N LEU A 219 -28.76 -45.47 -8.30
CA LEU A 219 -28.94 -46.84 -7.78
C LEU A 219 -27.66 -47.45 -7.18
N LEU A 220 -26.77 -46.59 -6.67
CA LEU A 220 -25.53 -47.02 -6.03
C LEU A 220 -25.77 -47.52 -4.60
N THR A 221 -24.88 -48.39 -4.12
CA THR A 221 -24.83 -48.80 -2.72
C THR A 221 -23.81 -47.96 -1.94
N ASP A 222 -23.91 -47.93 -0.60
CA ASP A 222 -22.95 -47.20 0.23
C ASP A 222 -21.51 -47.70 -0.01
N GLU A 223 -21.31 -49.02 -0.12
CA GLU A 223 -20.00 -49.63 -0.38
C GLU A 223 -19.41 -49.19 -1.74
N GLU A 224 -20.23 -49.12 -2.78
CA GLU A 224 -19.77 -48.66 -4.10
C GLU A 224 -19.39 -47.19 -4.11
N ILE A 225 -20.13 -46.35 -3.38
CA ILE A 225 -19.82 -44.92 -3.25
C ILE A 225 -18.48 -44.75 -2.50
N GLU A 226 -18.27 -45.49 -1.41
CA GLU A 226 -17.02 -45.46 -0.65
C GLU A 226 -15.82 -45.90 -1.49
N GLN A 227 -15.93 -47.06 -2.17
CA GLN A 227 -14.87 -47.58 -3.03
C GLN A 227 -14.54 -46.62 -4.18
N ALA A 228 -15.55 -46.11 -4.88
CA ALA A 228 -15.37 -45.20 -6.00
C ALA A 228 -14.75 -43.86 -5.57
N THR A 229 -15.11 -43.35 -4.38
CA THR A 229 -14.50 -42.13 -3.82
C THR A 229 -12.99 -42.31 -3.58
N MET A 230 -12.56 -43.50 -3.13
CA MET A 230 -11.14 -43.80 -2.87
C MET A 230 -10.32 -43.99 -4.16
N MET A 231 -10.95 -44.22 -5.32
CA MET A 231 -10.27 -44.51 -6.60
C MET A 231 -9.77 -43.26 -7.36
N TYR A 232 -10.23 -42.05 -7.03
CA TYR A 232 -10.12 -40.85 -7.88
C TYR A 232 -8.66 -40.38 -8.18
N ASP A 233 -7.64 -40.82 -7.44
CA ASP A 233 -6.29 -40.21 -7.43
C ASP A 233 -5.36 -40.56 -8.62
N SER A 234 -5.64 -41.53 -9.51
CA SER A 234 -4.93 -41.66 -10.82
C SER A 234 -5.35 -42.84 -11.73
N GLU A 235 -6.05 -43.85 -11.22
CA GLU A 235 -6.51 -45.03 -11.99
C GLU A 235 -8.04 -45.14 -12.04
N ALA A 236 -8.74 -44.02 -11.88
CA ALA A 236 -10.20 -43.99 -11.81
C ALA A 236 -10.85 -44.46 -13.12
N ASP A 237 -11.10 -45.76 -13.22
CA ASP A 237 -11.90 -46.39 -14.26
C ASP A 237 -13.23 -46.84 -13.65
N TYR A 238 -14.28 -46.06 -13.94
CA TYR A 238 -15.62 -46.32 -13.43
C TYR A 238 -16.42 -47.27 -14.33
N LYS A 239 -15.82 -47.90 -15.36
CA LYS A 239 -16.55 -48.78 -16.30
C LYS A 239 -17.24 -49.95 -15.61
N GLU A 240 -16.56 -50.61 -14.67
CA GLU A 240 -17.17 -51.74 -13.97
C GLU A 240 -18.40 -51.30 -13.16
N LEU A 241 -18.28 -50.17 -12.47
CA LEU A 241 -19.38 -49.58 -11.72
C LEU A 241 -20.52 -49.14 -12.64
N ALA A 242 -20.19 -48.55 -13.78
CA ALA A 242 -21.14 -48.11 -14.79
C ALA A 242 -21.93 -49.26 -15.41
N GLU A 243 -21.29 -50.39 -15.73
CA GLU A 243 -22.00 -51.57 -16.22
C GLU A 243 -22.97 -52.11 -15.16
N LYS A 244 -22.56 -52.18 -13.88
CA LYS A 244 -23.44 -52.58 -12.77
C LYS A 244 -24.67 -51.67 -12.67
N VAL A 245 -24.48 -50.35 -12.76
CA VAL A 245 -25.57 -49.38 -12.68
C VAL A 245 -26.51 -49.48 -13.88
N LYS A 246 -25.97 -49.58 -15.09
CA LYS A 246 -26.74 -49.80 -16.32
C LYS A 246 -27.59 -51.07 -16.24
N GLU A 247 -27.04 -52.18 -15.76
CA GLU A 247 -27.79 -53.42 -15.52
C GLU A 247 -28.93 -53.20 -14.51
N ARG A 248 -28.70 -52.46 -13.42
CA ARG A 248 -29.74 -52.12 -12.44
C ARG A 248 -30.86 -51.27 -13.04
N PHE A 249 -30.54 -50.31 -13.90
CA PHE A 249 -31.56 -49.52 -14.60
C PHE A 249 -32.39 -50.37 -15.56
N ALA A 250 -31.75 -51.27 -16.32
CA ALA A 250 -32.45 -52.19 -17.21
C ALA A 250 -33.42 -53.13 -16.46
N VAL A 251 -33.06 -53.56 -15.24
CA VAL A 251 -33.92 -54.41 -14.40
C VAL A 251 -35.05 -53.62 -13.73
N ASN A 252 -34.75 -52.42 -13.20
CA ASN A 252 -35.72 -51.63 -12.44
C ASN A 252 -36.68 -50.82 -13.31
N MET A 253 -36.40 -50.67 -14.61
CA MET A 253 -37.24 -49.92 -15.56
C MET A 253 -37.44 -50.70 -16.88
N PRO A 254 -38.14 -51.86 -16.85
CA PRO A 254 -38.35 -52.67 -18.04
C PRO A 254 -39.05 -51.88 -19.17
N GLU A 255 -38.81 -52.25 -20.42
CA GLU A 255 -39.56 -51.71 -21.57
C GLU A 255 -41.02 -52.18 -21.50
N GLU A 256 -41.97 -51.23 -21.65
CA GLU A 256 -43.41 -51.55 -21.83
C GLU A 256 -43.69 -52.16 -23.20
#